data_AF-A0A7D4C331-F1
#
_entry.id   AF-A0A7D4C331-F1
#
_cell.length_a   1.000
_cell.length_b   1.000
_cell.length_c   1.000
_cell.angle_alpha   90.00
_cell.angle_beta   90.00
_cell.angle_gamma   90.00
#
_symmetry.space_group_name_H-M   'P 1'
#
loop_
_entity.id
_entity.type
_entity.pdbx_description
1 polymer ?
#
loop_
_entity_poly.entity_id
_entity_poly.type
_entity_poly.pdbx_seq_one_letter_code
_entity_poly.pdbx_strand_id
1 'polypeptide(L)'
;MKFRIALAAAASLVLAACGGAQDASTEAEADTVEVDADAALEGVDVAPVADDAATAEEEAGEEAAAAEAQQIQEAGDQAADTAAAAMDAMAEDAGN
;
A
#
# COMPACT_ATOMS: atom_id res chain seq x y z
N MET A 1 -49.96 -8.43 20.93
CA MET A 1 -48.82 -7.49 21.01
C MET A 1 -48.28 -7.25 22.44
N LYS A 2 -48.77 -7.96 23.47
CA LYS A 2 -48.37 -7.75 24.88
C LYS A 2 -47.15 -8.59 25.31
N PHE A 3 -46.86 -9.69 24.61
CA PHE A 3 -45.71 -10.57 24.90
C PHE A 3 -44.36 -10.03 24.44
N ARG A 4 -44.32 -9.06 23.51
CA ARG A 4 -43.08 -8.49 22.99
C ARG A 4 -42.48 -7.41 23.91
N ILE A 5 -43.31 -6.76 24.72
CA ILE A 5 -42.88 -5.72 25.67
C ILE A 5 -42.22 -6.37 26.90
N ALA A 6 -42.72 -7.54 27.32
CA ALA A 6 -42.16 -8.28 28.45
C ALA A 6 -40.74 -8.81 28.18
N LEU A 7 -40.45 -9.22 26.94
CA LEU A 7 -39.15 -9.77 26.56
C LEU A 7 -38.05 -8.69 26.51
N ALA A 8 -38.41 -7.47 26.07
CA ALA A 8 -37.50 -6.33 26.07
C ALA A 8 -37.11 -5.86 27.48
N ALA A 9 -38.03 -5.96 28.45
CA ALA A 9 -37.78 -5.58 29.84
C ALA A 9 -36.89 -6.59 30.60
N ALA A 10 -36.93 -7.87 30.22
CA ALA A 10 -36.03 -8.89 30.78
C ALA A 10 -34.61 -8.78 30.23
N ALA A 11 -34.46 -8.37 28.96
CA ALA A 11 -33.16 -8.20 28.31
C ALA A 11 -32.35 -7.03 28.91
N SER A 12 -32.99 -5.95 29.36
CA SER A 12 -32.31 -4.83 30.01
C SER A 12 -31.77 -5.16 31.41
N LEU A 13 -32.37 -6.12 32.11
CA LEU A 13 -31.87 -6.62 33.41
C LEU A 13 -30.65 -7.54 33.23
N VAL A 14 -30.57 -8.30 32.14
CA VAL A 14 -29.38 -9.10 31.79
C VAL A 14 -28.21 -8.21 31.37
N LEU A 15 -28.45 -7.10 30.67
CA LEU A 15 -27.41 -6.14 30.33
C LEU A 15 -26.89 -5.37 31.55
N ALA A 16 -27.72 -5.14 32.57
CA ALA A 16 -27.27 -4.55 33.85
C ALA A 16 -26.47 -5.55 34.71
N ALA A 17 -26.71 -6.86 34.56
CA ALA A 17 -25.90 -7.90 35.20
C ALA A 17 -24.59 -8.20 34.44
N CYS A 18 -24.52 -7.88 33.14
CA CYS A 18 -23.30 -7.92 32.32
C CYS A 18 -22.64 -6.53 32.17
N GLY A 19 -23.19 -5.52 32.84
CA GLY A 19 -22.78 -4.11 32.80
C GLY A 19 -22.42 -3.58 34.19
N GLY A 20 -22.09 -4.48 35.12
CA GLY A 20 -21.31 -4.11 36.29
C GLY A 20 -19.99 -3.54 35.77
N ALA A 21 -19.78 -2.25 35.99
CA ALA A 21 -18.47 -1.64 35.85
C ALA A 21 -17.58 -2.21 36.95
N GLN A 22 -17.19 -3.49 36.82
CA GLN A 22 -15.86 -3.87 37.22
C GLN A 22 -14.96 -3.03 36.30
N ASP A 23 -14.38 -1.98 36.86
CA ASP A 23 -13.23 -1.34 36.26
C ASP A 23 -12.18 -2.44 36.05
N ALA A 24 -12.14 -2.99 34.84
CA ALA A 24 -11.18 -4.02 34.45
C ALA A 24 -9.75 -3.44 34.40
N SER A 25 -9.57 -2.14 34.67
CA SER A 25 -8.28 -1.48 34.71
C SER A 25 -7.50 -1.72 36.00
N THR A 26 -8.14 -2.24 37.07
CA THR A 26 -7.46 -2.45 38.37
C THR A 26 -6.92 -3.89 38.55
N GLU A 27 -7.33 -4.86 37.73
CA GLU A 27 -6.84 -6.27 37.78
C GLU A 27 -6.02 -6.65 36.54
N ALA A 28 -5.01 -5.87 36.20
CA ALA A 28 -3.85 -6.35 35.45
C ALA A 28 -2.83 -5.22 35.39
N GLU A 29 -2.03 -5.06 36.45
CA GLU A 29 -0.64 -4.72 36.15
C GLU A 29 -0.15 -5.89 35.29
N ALA A 30 0.02 -5.64 33.99
CA ALA A 30 0.66 -6.63 33.14
C ALA A 30 2.03 -6.87 33.77
N ASP A 31 2.20 -8.03 34.40
CA ASP A 31 3.53 -8.53 34.77
C ASP A 31 4.30 -8.64 33.45
N THR A 32 4.94 -7.54 33.06
CA THR A 32 5.87 -7.53 31.96
C THR A 32 7.04 -8.35 32.44
N VAL A 33 7.08 -9.61 32.04
CA VAL A 33 8.27 -10.42 32.21
C VAL A 33 9.34 -9.72 31.39
N GLU A 34 10.31 -9.13 32.08
CA GLU A 34 11.50 -8.54 31.48
C GLU A 34 12.27 -9.70 30.83
N VAL A 35 12.04 -9.91 29.53
CA VAL A 35 12.75 -10.89 28.73
C VAL A 35 13.75 -10.14 27.89
N ASP A 36 15.02 -10.54 28.00
CA ASP A 36 16.08 -9.98 27.15
C ASP A 36 15.69 -10.15 25.67
N ALA A 37 15.92 -9.12 24.86
CA ALA A 37 15.54 -9.14 23.44
C ALA A 37 16.10 -10.37 22.69
N ASP A 38 17.31 -10.79 23.05
CA ASP A 38 17.94 -11.99 22.48
C ASP A 38 17.23 -13.28 22.90
N ALA A 39 16.73 -13.36 24.14
CA ALA A 39 15.95 -14.49 24.62
C ALA A 39 14.55 -14.53 23.98
N ALA A 40 13.97 -13.36 23.66
CA ALA A 40 12.71 -13.28 22.93
C ALA A 40 12.83 -13.74 21.46
N LEU A 41 14.04 -13.67 20.89
CA LEU A 41 14.34 -14.12 19.53
C LEU A 41 14.86 -15.57 19.49
N GLU A 42 14.98 -16.25 20.63
CA GLU A 42 15.44 -17.64 20.68
C GLU A 42 14.46 -18.56 19.92
N GLY A 43 14.97 -19.26 18.90
CA GLY A 43 14.17 -20.13 18.03
C GLY A 43 13.58 -19.44 16.79
N VAL A 44 13.79 -18.13 16.62
CA VAL A 44 13.53 -17.45 15.34
C VAL A 44 14.70 -17.72 14.39
N ASP A 45 14.40 -18.18 13.19
CA ASP A 45 15.41 -18.33 12.14
C ASP A 45 15.90 -16.94 11.70
N VAL A 46 17.21 -16.74 11.72
CA VAL A 46 17.87 -15.49 11.34
C VAL A 46 18.01 -15.38 9.82
N ALA A 47 17.81 -16.48 9.10
CA ALA A 47 17.79 -16.46 7.65
C ALA A 47 16.62 -15.59 7.15
N PRO A 48 16.88 -14.59 6.29
CA PRO A 48 15.81 -13.81 5.70
C PRO A 48 14.92 -14.72 4.85
N VAL A 49 13.61 -14.61 5.06
CA VAL A 49 12.60 -15.30 4.24
C VAL A 49 12.37 -14.50 2.97
N ALA A 50 12.36 -15.17 1.82
CA ALA A 50 12.05 -14.51 0.55
C ALA A 50 10.61 -13.99 0.54
N ASP A 51 10.45 -12.73 0.14
CA ASP A 51 9.15 -12.12 -0.14
C ASP A 51 8.97 -12.02 -1.67
N ASP A 52 8.35 -13.05 -2.25
CA ASP A 52 8.13 -13.14 -3.69
C ASP A 52 7.24 -12.00 -4.22
N ALA A 53 6.45 -11.35 -3.36
CA ALA A 53 5.61 -10.22 -3.76
C ALA A 53 6.43 -8.93 -3.96
N ALA A 54 7.56 -8.78 -3.28
CA ALA A 54 8.41 -7.59 -3.39
C ALA A 54 9.05 -7.47 -4.79
N THR A 55 9.33 -8.59 -5.47
CA THR A 55 9.97 -8.61 -6.80
C THR A 55 8.98 -8.42 -7.94
N ALA A 56 7.67 -8.58 -7.69
CA ALA A 56 6.65 -8.48 -8.74
C ALA A 56 6.43 -7.05 -9.27
N GLU A 57 6.73 -6.02 -8.47
CA GLU A 57 6.59 -4.62 -8.86
C GLU A 57 7.78 -4.11 -9.69
N GLU A 58 8.94 -4.76 -9.60
CA GLU A 58 10.18 -4.37 -10.27
C GLU A 58 10.10 -4.63 -11.79
N GLU A 59 9.63 -5.82 -12.18
CA GLU A 59 9.43 -6.21 -13.58
C GLU A 59 8.44 -5.29 -14.33
N ALA A 60 7.40 -4.81 -13.66
CA ALA A 60 6.43 -3.89 -14.24
C ALA A 60 7.01 -2.48 -14.48
N GLY A 61 7.97 -2.05 -13.65
CA GLY A 61 8.65 -0.77 -13.77
C GLY A 61 9.63 -0.73 -14.95
N GLU A 62 10.33 -1.83 -15.20
CA GLU A 62 11.34 -1.91 -16.26
C GLU A 62 10.72 -1.88 -17.67
N GLU A 63 9.58 -2.53 -17.85
CA GLU A 63 8.87 -2.51 -19.13
C GLU A 63 8.25 -1.13 -19.43
N ALA A 64 7.78 -0.42 -18.39
CA ALA A 64 7.33 0.96 -18.52
C ALA A 64 8.48 1.91 -18.88
N ALA A 65 9.65 1.75 -18.26
CA ALA A 65 10.84 2.55 -18.55
C ALA A 65 11.35 2.33 -19.99
N ALA A 66 11.32 1.09 -20.48
CA ALA A 66 11.67 0.77 -21.85
C ALA A 66 10.72 1.43 -22.87
N ALA A 67 9.41 1.39 -22.60
CA ALA A 67 8.40 2.03 -23.44
C ALA A 67 8.54 3.56 -23.47
N GLU A 68 8.91 4.19 -22.36
CA GLU A 68 9.16 5.64 -22.28
C GLU A 68 10.42 6.04 -23.06
N ALA A 69 11.51 5.28 -22.93
CA ALA A 69 12.74 5.52 -23.67
C ALA A 69 12.53 5.47 -25.20
N GLN A 70 11.71 4.53 -25.67
CA GLN A 70 11.36 4.42 -27.08
C GLN A 70 10.55 5.62 -27.58
N GLN A 71 9.57 6.08 -26.80
CA GLN A 71 8.77 7.28 -27.13
C GLN A 71 9.62 8.54 -27.21
N ILE A 72 10.62 8.69 -26.32
CA ILE A 72 11.55 9.83 -26.34
C ILE A 72 12.38 9.83 -27.62
N GLN A 73 12.89 8.66 -28.04
CA GLN A 73 13.64 8.54 -29.30
C GLN A 73 12.77 8.89 -30.50
N GLU A 74 11.56 8.33 -30.59
CA GLU A 74 10.64 8.62 -31.70
C GLU A 74 10.27 10.10 -31.78
N ALA A 75 10.03 10.75 -30.64
CA ALA A 75 9.77 12.19 -30.60
C ALA A 75 10.97 13.02 -31.07
N GLY A 76 12.18 12.60 -30.72
CA GLY A 76 13.43 13.22 -31.18
C GLY A 76 13.62 13.12 -32.69
N ASP A 77 13.40 11.93 -33.24
CA ASP A 77 13.50 11.68 -34.69
C ASP A 77 12.48 12.50 -35.47
N GLN A 78 11.21 12.53 -35.01
CA GLN A 78 10.16 13.36 -35.63
C GLN A 78 10.48 14.85 -35.60
N ALA A 79 11.07 15.35 -34.50
CA ALA A 79 11.49 16.73 -34.39
C ALA A 79 12.63 17.06 -35.37
N ALA A 80 13.60 16.14 -35.53
CA ALA A 80 14.70 16.28 -36.48
C ALA A 80 14.19 16.31 -37.93
N ASP A 81 13.29 15.39 -38.29
CA ASP A 81 12.67 15.34 -39.61
C ASP A 81 11.88 16.62 -39.92
N THR A 82 11.13 17.12 -38.94
CA THR A 82 10.38 18.37 -39.07
C THR A 82 11.32 19.56 -39.29
N ALA A 83 12.43 19.63 -38.55
CA ALA A 83 13.42 20.68 -38.70
C ALA A 83 14.10 20.62 -40.08
N ALA A 84 14.43 19.43 -40.58
CA ALA A 84 15.00 19.25 -41.91
C ALA A 84 14.05 19.73 -43.01
N ALA A 85 12.77 19.30 -42.95
CA ALA A 85 11.76 19.72 -43.91
C ALA A 85 11.53 21.24 -43.91
N ALA A 86 11.58 21.88 -42.74
CA ALA A 86 11.48 23.34 -42.62
C ALA A 86 12.69 24.06 -43.26
N MET A 87 13.91 23.52 -43.10
CA MET A 87 15.10 24.08 -43.73
C MET A 87 15.06 23.96 -45.25
N ASP A 88 14.63 22.81 -45.77
CA ASP A 88 14.47 22.62 -47.21
C ASP A 88 13.45 23.60 -47.79
N ALA A 89 12.28 23.75 -47.16
CA ALA A 89 11.26 24.72 -47.58
C ALA A 89 11.76 26.17 -47.58
N MET A 90 12.56 26.56 -46.58
CA MET A 90 13.18 27.89 -46.53
C MET A 90 14.24 28.09 -47.62
N ALA A 91 14.99 27.04 -47.97
CA ALA A 91 15.97 27.09 -49.05
C ALA A 91 15.31 27.20 -50.43
N GLU A 92 14.17 26.52 -50.63
CA GLU A 92 13.34 26.64 -51.83
C GLU A 92 12.73 28.04 -51.98
N ASP A 93 12.24 28.65 -50.88
CA ASP A 93 11.69 30.01 -50.87
C ASP A 93 12.75 31.09 -51.18
N ALA A 94 13.98 30.93 -50.69
CA ALA A 94 15.09 31.86 -50.94
C ALA A 94 15.69 31.78 -52.35
N GLY A 95 15.40 30.71 -53.11
CA GLY A 95 15.94 30.44 -54.44
C GLY A 95 15.07 30.91 -55.61
N ASN A 96 13.88 31.46 -55.35
CA ASN A 96 12.90 31.91 -56.34
C ASN A 96 12.69 33.44 -56.31
#